data_AF-A0A958ZUR7-F1
#
_entry.id   AF-A0A958ZUR7-F1
#
_cell.length_a   1.000
_cell.length_b   1.000
_cell.length_c   1.000
_cell.angle_alpha   90.00
_cell.angle_beta   90.00
_cell.angle_gamma   90.00
#
_symmetry.space_group_name_H-M   'P 1'
#
loop_
_entity.id
_entity.type
_entity.pdbx_description
1 polymer ?
#
loop_
_entity_poly.entity_id
_entity_poly.type
_entity_poly.pdbx_seq_one_letter_code
_entity_poly.pdbx_strand_id
1 'polypeptide(L)'
;MYAGRLCYSLFFIVLLFSCSGSKSGGEETATQQDATNAEMKVSLDGTLYVTERVDWQSSHANDVDDQIQFLLWNSEDPVQLNLNINKQVIAKGPATYTIPDDNQPNILIDLNFFNAESKAEKRMNKRVLFRKGTIEFIQISDHALQMKFEGEGSGMMERDVSFPIFGEVNVTY
;
A
#
# COMPACT_ATOMS: atom_id res chain seq x y z
N MET A 1 58.79 -41.75 36.57
CA MET A 1 59.42 -42.80 35.76
C MET A 1 58.36 -43.40 34.84
N TYR A 2 58.71 -43.57 33.55
CA TYR A 2 58.11 -44.38 32.46
C TYR A 2 57.05 -45.42 32.89
N ALA A 3 56.01 -45.78 32.16
CA ALA A 3 55.54 -45.70 30.77
C ALA A 3 54.04 -46.13 30.85
N GLY A 4 53.11 -45.97 29.91
CA GLY A 4 53.16 -45.85 28.47
C GLY A 4 52.00 -46.71 27.90
N ARG A 5 51.10 -46.05 27.16
CA ARG A 5 50.35 -46.50 25.96
C ARG A 5 49.48 -47.78 26.04
N LEU A 6 48.21 -47.70 25.61
CA LEU A 6 47.78 -48.03 24.24
C LEU A 6 46.24 -47.95 24.05
N CYS A 7 45.87 -47.41 22.87
CA CYS A 7 44.74 -47.75 21.99
C CYS A 7 43.27 -47.76 22.47
N TYR A 8 42.47 -46.83 21.93
CA TYR A 8 41.53 -47.00 20.80
C TYR A 8 40.70 -45.69 20.73
N SER A 9 41.04 -44.73 19.87
CA SER A 9 40.55 -44.63 18.48
C SER A 9 39.04 -44.82 18.38
N LEU A 10 38.26 -43.74 18.46
CA LEU A 10 37.09 -43.61 17.59
C LEU A 10 36.96 -42.16 17.11
N PHE A 11 36.84 -42.08 15.80
CA PHE A 11 37.05 -40.97 14.92
C PHE A 11 35.67 -40.58 14.40
N PHE A 12 35.12 -39.45 14.84
CA PHE A 12 33.94 -38.87 14.21
C PHE A 12 34.35 -37.55 13.56
N ILE A 13 34.84 -37.67 12.33
CA ILE A 13 34.93 -36.57 11.38
C ILE A 13 33.50 -36.23 10.96
N VAL A 14 33.00 -35.09 11.41
CA VAL A 14 31.87 -34.42 10.76
C VAL A 14 32.48 -33.41 9.78
N LEU A 15 32.43 -33.77 8.51
CA LEU A 15 32.70 -32.89 7.37
C LEU A 15 31.64 -31.78 7.36
N LEU A 16 31.97 -30.59 7.88
CA LEU A 16 31.26 -29.37 7.53
C LEU A 16 31.91 -28.80 6.28
N PHE A 17 31.25 -29.07 5.15
CA PHE A 17 31.52 -28.42 3.87
C PHE A 17 31.42 -26.90 4.02
N SER A 18 32.49 -26.20 3.66
CA SER A 18 32.44 -24.77 3.33
C SER A 18 31.50 -24.55 2.15
N CYS A 19 30.48 -23.72 2.34
CA CYS A 19 29.84 -23.03 1.24
C CYS A 19 30.39 -21.60 1.19
N SER A 20 31.46 -21.41 0.43
CA SER A 20 31.90 -20.11 -0.02
C SER A 20 30.94 -19.64 -1.11
N GLY A 21 30.00 -18.78 -0.75
CA GLY A 21 29.06 -18.14 -1.65
C GLY A 21 28.76 -16.75 -1.16
N SER A 22 29.59 -15.80 -1.57
CA SER A 22 29.35 -14.37 -1.45
C SER A 22 27.95 -14.01 -1.96
N LYS A 23 27.13 -13.42 -1.08
CA LYS A 23 26.04 -12.53 -1.45
C LYS A 23 26.18 -11.27 -0.61
N SER A 24 26.74 -10.24 -1.23
CA SER A 24 26.49 -8.85 -0.86
C SER A 24 24.99 -8.59 -1.03
N GLY A 25 24.21 -8.84 0.02
CA GLY A 25 22.91 -8.20 0.15
C GLY A 25 23.20 -6.77 0.54
N GLY A 26 23.07 -5.84 -0.41
CA GLY A 26 22.90 -4.44 -0.04
C GLY A 26 21.66 -4.39 0.83
N GLU A 27 21.84 -4.13 2.13
CA GLU A 27 20.80 -3.47 2.88
C GLU A 27 20.63 -2.11 2.22
N GLU A 28 19.67 -2.03 1.30
CA GLU A 28 19.01 -0.77 1.03
C GLU A 28 18.33 -0.38 2.35
N THR A 29 19.06 0.37 3.16
CA THR A 29 18.48 1.19 4.22
C THR A 29 17.43 2.05 3.54
N ALA A 30 16.18 1.61 3.60
CA ALA A 30 15.04 2.49 3.39
C ALA A 30 15.21 3.60 4.42
N THR A 31 15.67 4.76 3.97
CA THR A 31 15.69 5.98 4.79
C THR A 31 14.26 6.22 5.22
N GLN A 32 14.00 5.94 6.50
CA GLN A 32 12.74 6.24 7.16
C GLN A 32 12.70 7.76 7.29
N GLN A 33 12.17 8.41 6.26
CA GLN A 33 11.98 9.84 6.22
C GLN A 33 10.66 10.11 6.95
N ASP A 34 10.74 10.73 8.12
CA ASP A 34 9.56 11.13 8.88
C ASP A 34 8.72 12.07 8.01
N ALA A 35 7.59 11.58 7.51
CA ALA A 35 6.69 12.42 6.75
C ALA A 35 6.19 13.57 7.61
N THR A 36 6.51 14.78 7.18
CA THR A 36 6.23 15.98 7.96
C THR A 36 4.80 16.46 7.80
N ASN A 37 4.06 16.00 6.78
CA ASN A 37 2.63 16.27 6.57
C ASN A 37 2.00 15.07 5.83
N ALA A 38 1.21 14.26 6.54
CA ALA A 38 0.48 13.15 5.93
C ALA A 38 -0.95 13.12 6.46
N GLU A 39 -1.82 13.84 5.75
CA GLU A 39 -3.23 13.95 6.07
C GLU A 39 -4.09 13.26 5.00
N MET A 40 -5.06 12.49 5.44
CA MET A 40 -6.09 11.91 4.58
C MET A 40 -7.46 12.23 5.16
N LYS A 41 -8.32 12.85 4.37
CA LYS A 41 -9.75 13.02 4.69
C LYS A 41 -10.58 12.27 3.67
N VAL A 42 -11.46 11.40 4.13
CA VAL A 42 -12.34 10.59 3.27
C VAL A 42 -13.75 10.63 3.82
N SER A 43 -14.72 11.02 2.99
CA SER A 43 -16.14 10.86 3.26
C SER A 43 -16.64 9.61 2.53
N LEU A 44 -17.16 8.64 3.29
CA LEU A 44 -17.81 7.44 2.77
C LEU A 44 -19.26 7.42 3.25
N ASP A 45 -20.21 7.48 2.32
CA ASP A 45 -21.65 7.45 2.64
C ASP A 45 -22.05 8.49 3.69
N GLY A 46 -21.57 9.72 3.50
CA GLY A 46 -21.82 10.86 4.40
C GLY A 46 -21.05 10.83 5.73
N THR A 47 -20.29 9.78 6.02
CA THR A 47 -19.43 9.70 7.22
C THR A 47 -18.02 10.15 6.87
N LEU A 48 -17.54 11.21 7.54
CA LEU A 48 -16.19 11.73 7.37
C LEU A 48 -15.20 11.02 8.30
N TYR A 49 -14.11 10.53 7.72
CA TYR A 49 -12.95 9.96 8.38
C TYR A 49 -11.73 10.86 8.14
N VAL A 50 -10.95 11.12 9.18
CA VAL A 50 -9.77 12.00 9.12
C VAL A 50 -8.60 11.27 9.76
N THR A 51 -7.54 11.07 8.98
CA THR A 51 -6.23 10.60 9.42
C THR A 51 -5.30 11.79 9.44
N GLU A 52 -4.96 12.29 10.63
CA GLU A 52 -4.07 13.47 10.78
C GLU A 52 -2.58 13.14 10.60
N ARG A 53 -2.23 11.85 10.73
CA ARG A 53 -0.88 11.32 10.53
C ARG A 53 -0.95 9.93 9.93
N VAL A 54 -0.59 9.79 8.66
CA VAL A 54 -0.38 8.47 8.06
C VAL A 54 0.82 7.80 8.73
N ASP A 55 0.66 6.56 9.17
CA ASP A 55 1.75 5.77 9.74
C ASP A 55 2.53 5.10 8.61
N TRP A 56 3.78 5.53 8.40
CA TRP A 56 4.66 4.99 7.37
C TRP A 56 5.32 3.67 7.71
N GLN A 57 5.19 3.18 8.95
CA GLN A 57 5.57 1.80 9.25
C GLN A 57 4.57 0.82 8.62
N SER A 58 3.32 1.24 8.45
CA SER A 58 2.23 0.43 7.90
C SER A 58 1.79 0.86 6.50
N SER A 59 2.07 2.09 6.11
CA SER A 59 1.83 2.65 4.78
C SER A 59 3.02 2.52 3.86
N HIS A 60 2.78 2.39 2.56
CA HIS A 60 3.85 2.25 1.57
C HIS A 60 3.39 2.64 0.17
N ALA A 61 4.36 3.01 -0.66
CA ALA A 61 4.24 3.11 -2.10
C ALA A 61 5.12 2.02 -2.72
N ASN A 62 4.51 0.99 -3.31
CA ASN A 62 5.24 -0.09 -3.99
C ASN A 62 5.22 0.14 -5.50
N ASP A 63 6.40 0.07 -6.12
CA ASP A 63 6.51 -0.06 -7.57
C ASP A 63 6.27 -1.53 -7.96
N VAL A 64 5.21 -1.80 -8.74
CA VAL A 64 4.82 -3.14 -9.20
C VAL A 64 4.53 -3.09 -10.69
N ASP A 65 5.36 -3.75 -11.50
CA ASP A 65 5.26 -3.79 -12.96
C ASP A 65 5.15 -2.39 -13.59
N ASP A 66 3.99 -2.05 -14.13
CA ASP A 66 3.67 -0.77 -14.77
C ASP A 66 2.81 0.14 -13.87
N GLN A 67 2.73 -0.15 -12.58
CA GLN A 67 1.93 0.59 -11.61
C GLN A 67 2.74 1.02 -10.37
N ILE A 68 2.26 2.05 -9.69
CA ILE A 68 2.58 2.32 -8.29
C ILE A 68 1.33 2.03 -7.46
N GLN A 69 1.51 1.27 -6.38
CA GLN A 69 0.46 0.93 -5.43
C GLN A 69 0.68 1.71 -4.13
N PHE A 70 -0.21 2.65 -3.84
CA PHE A 70 -0.24 3.34 -2.57
C PHE A 70 -1.16 2.60 -1.61
N LEU A 71 -0.63 2.27 -0.44
CA LEU A 71 -1.39 1.82 0.71
C LEU A 71 -1.22 2.84 1.81
N LEU A 72 -2.28 3.57 2.14
CA LEU A 72 -2.26 4.58 3.20
C LEU A 72 -3.15 4.13 4.35
N TRP A 73 -2.56 4.04 5.52
CA TRP A 73 -3.19 3.52 6.72
C TRP A 73 -2.55 4.11 7.98
N ASN A 74 -3.35 4.20 9.04
CA ASN A 74 -2.88 4.34 10.40
C ASN A 74 -3.62 3.29 11.23
N SER A 75 -2.89 2.52 12.04
CA SER A 75 -3.46 1.43 12.84
C SER A 75 -4.60 1.84 13.78
N GLU A 76 -4.65 3.12 14.16
CA GLU A 76 -5.71 3.69 15.00
C GLU A 76 -6.97 4.08 14.19
N ASP A 77 -6.84 4.20 12.87
CA ASP A 77 -7.92 4.66 12.00
C ASP A 77 -8.67 3.50 11.35
N PRO A 78 -10.00 3.62 11.22
CA PRO A 78 -10.82 2.56 10.66
C PRO A 78 -10.75 2.48 9.13
N VAL A 79 -10.31 3.55 8.47
CA VAL A 79 -10.25 3.64 7.01
C VAL A 79 -8.81 3.52 6.52
N GLN A 80 -8.62 2.60 5.60
CA GLN A 80 -7.40 2.44 4.83
C GLN A 80 -7.69 2.76 3.36
N LEU A 81 -6.84 3.56 2.74
CA LEU A 81 -6.90 3.87 1.31
C LEU A 81 -5.93 2.97 0.54
N ASN A 82 -6.40 2.47 -0.59
CA ASN A 82 -5.60 1.72 -1.55
C ASN A 82 -5.80 2.35 -2.93
N LEU A 83 -4.70 2.74 -3.56
CA LEU A 83 -4.70 3.42 -4.84
C LEU A 83 -3.65 2.78 -5.75
N ASN A 84 -4.09 2.15 -6.83
CA ASN A 84 -3.21 1.60 -7.86
C ASN A 84 -3.23 2.53 -9.06
N ILE A 85 -2.07 3.02 -9.48
CA ILE A 85 -1.94 4.01 -10.56
C ILE A 85 -0.92 3.53 -11.58
N ASN A 86 -1.29 3.52 -12.85
CA ASN A 86 -0.37 3.20 -13.93
C ASN A 86 0.73 4.27 -14.06
N LYS A 87 1.97 3.87 -14.33
CA LYS A 87 3.12 4.76 -14.54
C LYS A 87 2.91 5.78 -15.66
N GLN A 88 2.04 5.48 -16.64
CA GLN A 88 1.65 6.44 -17.68
C GLN A 88 0.85 7.63 -17.12
N VAL A 89 0.10 7.44 -16.04
CA VAL A 89 -0.62 8.51 -15.33
C VAL A 89 0.38 9.36 -14.55
N ILE A 90 1.31 8.71 -13.83
CA ILE A 90 2.37 9.40 -13.06
C ILE A 90 3.27 10.23 -13.99
N ALA A 91 3.67 9.67 -15.13
CA ALA A 91 4.53 10.36 -16.11
C ALA A 91 3.89 11.61 -16.73
N LYS A 92 2.55 11.69 -16.75
CA LYS A 92 1.83 12.91 -17.17
C LYS A 92 1.88 14.02 -16.11
N GLY A 93 2.14 13.65 -14.85
CA GLY A 93 2.16 14.57 -13.73
C GLY A 93 0.76 15.04 -13.31
N PRO A 94 0.65 16.23 -12.70
CA PRO A 94 -0.61 16.78 -12.21
C PRO A 94 -1.67 16.89 -13.32
N ALA A 95 -2.83 16.28 -13.09
CA ALA A 95 -3.94 16.27 -14.03
C ALA A 95 -5.23 15.80 -13.34
N THR A 96 -6.37 16.11 -13.97
CA THR A 96 -7.68 15.58 -13.58
C THR A 96 -8.07 14.42 -14.48
N TYR A 97 -8.50 13.33 -13.87
CA TYR A 97 -8.95 12.11 -14.54
C TYR A 97 -10.42 11.86 -14.22
N THR A 98 -11.21 11.56 -15.25
CA THR A 98 -12.59 11.09 -15.09
C THR A 98 -12.61 9.58 -15.12
N ILE A 99 -13.15 8.96 -14.08
CA ILE A 99 -13.41 7.53 -13.99
C ILE A 99 -14.86 7.31 -14.48
N PRO A 100 -15.08 6.64 -15.62
CA PRO A 100 -16.41 6.32 -16.11
C PRO A 100 -17.05 5.21 -15.27
N ASP A 101 -18.39 5.09 -15.32
CA ASP A 101 -19.15 4.03 -14.64
C ASP A 101 -18.74 2.61 -15.11
N ASP A 102 -18.31 2.52 -16.37
CA ASP A 102 -17.92 1.29 -17.02
C ASP A 102 -16.40 1.10 -16.92
N ASN A 103 -15.94 0.17 -16.08
CA ASN A 103 -14.53 -0.19 -16.02
C ASN A 103 -14.03 -0.61 -17.41
N GLN A 104 -13.19 0.24 -18.01
CA GLN A 104 -12.56 -0.05 -19.29
C GLN A 104 -11.47 -1.13 -19.12
N PRO A 105 -11.17 -1.93 -20.17
CA PRO A 105 -10.22 -3.04 -20.10
C PRO A 105 -8.80 -2.64 -19.66
N ASN A 106 -8.47 -1.34 -19.67
CA ASN A 106 -7.21 -0.80 -19.16
C ASN A 106 -7.50 0.16 -17.99
N ILE A 107 -7.62 -0.37 -16.78
CA ILE A 107 -7.80 0.44 -15.58
C ILE A 107 -6.47 1.15 -15.28
N LEU A 108 -6.44 2.46 -15.54
CA LEU A 108 -5.25 3.29 -15.31
C LEU A 108 -5.14 3.77 -13.87
N ILE A 109 -6.29 3.88 -13.18
CA ILE A 109 -6.41 4.36 -11.81
C ILE A 109 -7.50 3.50 -11.14
N ASP A 110 -7.15 2.84 -10.04
CA ASP A 110 -8.07 2.08 -9.19
C ASP A 110 -7.97 2.61 -7.76
N LEU A 111 -9.05 3.22 -7.28
CA LEU A 111 -9.16 3.76 -5.92
C LEU A 111 -10.17 2.93 -5.13
N ASN A 112 -9.73 2.37 -4.01
CA ASN A 112 -10.58 1.65 -3.09
C ASN A 112 -10.23 1.94 -1.64
N PHE A 113 -11.19 1.67 -0.76
CA PHE A 113 -11.08 1.88 0.67
C PHE A 113 -11.43 0.60 1.40
N PHE A 114 -10.76 0.33 2.50
CA PHE A 114 -11.20 -0.65 3.47
C PHE A 114 -11.72 0.09 4.69
N ASN A 115 -12.98 -0.15 5.08
CA ASN A 115 -13.60 0.45 6.26
C ASN A 115 -13.81 -0.63 7.35
N ALA A 116 -12.95 -0.62 8.37
CA ALA A 116 -13.01 -1.56 9.49
C ALA A 116 -14.30 -1.44 10.32
N GLU A 117 -14.90 -0.26 10.39
CA GLU A 117 -16.16 0.03 11.11
C GLU A 117 -17.42 -0.37 10.35
N SER A 118 -17.29 -0.77 9.07
CA SER A 118 -18.42 -1.31 8.32
C SER A 118 -19.08 -2.46 9.08
N LYS A 119 -20.41 -2.42 9.15
CA LYS A 119 -21.26 -3.45 9.77
C LYS A 119 -21.28 -4.76 8.97
N ALA A 120 -20.67 -4.80 7.79
CA ALA A 120 -20.63 -6.00 6.96
C ALA A 120 -19.85 -7.13 7.66
N GLU A 121 -20.48 -8.31 7.75
CA GLU A 121 -19.89 -9.48 8.42
C GLU A 121 -18.64 -10.00 7.71
N LYS A 122 -18.67 -10.06 6.38
CA LYS A 122 -17.55 -10.56 5.58
C LYS A 122 -16.56 -9.44 5.33
N ARG A 123 -15.28 -9.71 5.64
CA ARG A 123 -14.16 -8.76 5.40
C ARG A 123 -14.15 -8.21 3.98
N MET A 124 -14.45 -9.03 2.96
CA MET A 124 -14.49 -8.57 1.57
C MET A 124 -15.54 -7.48 1.31
N ASN A 125 -16.62 -7.46 2.07
CA ASN A 125 -17.70 -6.47 1.95
C ASN A 125 -17.39 -5.17 2.70
N LYS A 126 -16.33 -5.16 3.51
CA LYS A 126 -15.79 -3.93 4.12
C LYS A 126 -14.99 -3.08 3.13
N ARG A 127 -14.71 -3.63 1.93
CA ARG A 127 -14.07 -2.90 0.84
C ARG A 127 -15.12 -2.10 0.08
N VAL A 128 -14.85 -0.81 -0.05
CA VAL A 128 -15.60 0.17 -0.82
C VAL A 128 -14.77 0.50 -2.06
N LEU A 129 -15.40 0.42 -3.24
CA LEU A 129 -14.77 0.71 -4.52
C LEU A 129 -15.24 2.09 -5.00
N PHE A 130 -14.31 2.96 -5.39
CA PHE A 130 -14.64 4.19 -6.12
C PHE A 130 -15.02 3.79 -7.55
N ARG A 131 -16.28 3.98 -7.93
CA ARG A 131 -16.83 3.46 -9.19
C ARG A 131 -16.70 4.45 -10.32
N LYS A 132 -17.08 5.70 -10.06
CA LYS A 132 -17.07 6.77 -11.05
C LYS A 132 -16.91 8.13 -10.38
N GLY A 133 -16.40 9.09 -11.14
CA GLY A 133 -16.21 10.45 -10.66
C GLY A 133 -14.94 11.06 -11.20
N THR A 134 -14.38 12.01 -10.47
CA THR A 134 -13.15 12.69 -10.81
C THR A 134 -12.09 12.46 -9.74
N ILE A 135 -10.84 12.33 -10.20
CA ILE A 135 -9.65 12.34 -9.35
C ILE A 135 -8.71 13.40 -9.91
N GLU A 136 -8.45 14.43 -9.12
CA GLU A 136 -7.49 15.49 -9.40
C GLU A 136 -6.18 15.18 -8.68
N PHE A 137 -5.11 14.90 -9.43
CA PHE A 137 -3.77 14.86 -8.88
C PHE A 137 -3.15 16.25 -8.93
N ILE A 138 -2.91 16.82 -7.74
CA ILE A 138 -2.21 18.09 -7.55
C ILE A 138 -0.70 17.85 -7.60
N GLN A 139 -0.26 16.74 -6.98
CA GLN A 139 1.11 16.25 -7.05
C GLN A 139 1.07 14.72 -7.03
N ILE A 140 1.83 14.10 -7.92
CA ILE A 140 1.97 12.66 -7.98
C ILE A 140 3.38 12.31 -8.44
N SER A 141 4.07 11.50 -7.66
CA SER A 141 5.36 10.91 -8.00
C SER A 141 5.44 9.53 -7.35
N ASP A 142 6.61 8.90 -7.37
CA ASP A 142 6.93 7.93 -6.32
C ASP A 142 6.82 8.67 -4.98
N HIS A 143 7.62 9.71 -4.74
CA HIS A 143 7.74 10.66 -3.61
C HIS A 143 6.51 11.13 -2.80
N ALA A 144 5.36 11.21 -3.44
CA ALA A 144 4.31 12.11 -3.01
C ALA A 144 2.98 11.78 -3.68
N LEU A 145 1.91 11.93 -2.89
CA LEU A 145 0.54 11.85 -3.35
C LEU A 145 -0.25 13.01 -2.75
N GLN A 146 -0.56 13.99 -3.59
CA GLN A 146 -1.54 15.04 -3.29
C GLN A 146 -2.67 14.95 -4.29
N MET A 147 -3.86 14.59 -3.82
CA MET A 147 -5.01 14.44 -4.70
C MET A 147 -6.32 14.83 -4.02
N LYS A 148 -7.31 15.15 -4.84
CA LYS A 148 -8.71 15.28 -4.46
C LYS A 148 -9.54 14.33 -5.30
N PHE A 149 -10.61 13.81 -4.73
CA PHE A 149 -11.54 12.96 -5.47
C PHE A 149 -12.97 13.25 -5.06
N GLU A 150 -13.88 13.12 -6.01
CA GLU A 150 -15.31 13.29 -5.82
C GLU A 150 -16.04 12.37 -6.80
N GLY A 151 -17.02 11.62 -6.30
CA GLY A 151 -17.74 10.67 -7.12
C GLY A 151 -18.68 9.78 -6.33
N GLU A 152 -18.92 8.60 -6.90
CA GLU A 152 -19.74 7.56 -6.32
C GLU A 152 -18.90 6.31 -6.09
N GLY A 153 -19.15 5.64 -4.98
CA GLY A 153 -18.65 4.30 -4.75
C GLY A 153 -19.72 3.35 -4.27
N SER A 154 -19.33 2.08 -4.14
CA SER A 154 -20.19 1.03 -3.63
C SER A 154 -19.40 -0.06 -2.94
N GLY A 155 -20.08 -0.87 -2.13
CA GLY A 155 -19.49 -2.10 -1.61
C GLY A 155 -19.01 -3.00 -2.76
N MET A 156 -17.96 -3.78 -2.53
CA MET A 156 -17.39 -4.68 -3.54
C MET A 156 -18.45 -5.60 -4.18
N MET A 157 -19.40 -6.08 -3.37
CA MET A 157 -20.48 -7.00 -3.78
C MET A 157 -21.83 -6.30 -4.04
N GLU A 158 -21.98 -5.02 -3.68
CA GLU A 158 -23.24 -4.28 -3.69
C GLU A 158 -23.25 -3.26 -4.84
N ARG A 159 -23.10 -3.75 -6.08
CA ARG A 159 -22.90 -2.87 -7.25
C ARG A 159 -24.06 -1.90 -7.51
N ASP A 160 -25.28 -2.32 -7.19
CA ASP A 160 -26.50 -1.55 -7.45
C ASP A 160 -26.80 -0.50 -6.36
N VAL A 161 -26.00 -0.46 -5.30
CA VAL A 161 -26.12 0.52 -4.21
C VAL A 161 -24.91 1.45 -4.27
N SER A 162 -25.09 2.63 -4.87
CA SER A 162 -24.07 3.66 -4.88
C SER A 162 -24.33 4.72 -3.81
N PHE A 163 -23.23 5.29 -3.31
CA PHE A 163 -23.24 6.39 -2.36
C PHE A 163 -22.13 7.38 -2.69
N PRO A 164 -22.29 8.67 -2.32
CA PRO A 164 -21.28 9.67 -2.59
C PRO A 164 -20.00 9.37 -1.80
N ILE A 165 -18.86 9.57 -2.47
CA ILE A 165 -17.52 9.50 -1.90
C ILE A 165 -16.76 10.74 -2.33
N PHE A 166 -16.11 11.40 -1.37
CA PHE A 166 -15.21 12.50 -1.67
C PHE A 166 -14.09 12.56 -0.64
N GLY A 167 -12.98 13.20 -1.00
CA GLY A 167 -11.88 13.32 -0.07
C GLY A 167 -10.66 13.98 -0.66
N GLU A 168 -9.67 14.13 0.20
CA GLU A 168 -8.36 14.68 -0.11
C GLU A 168 -7.28 13.87 0.58
N VAL A 169 -6.17 13.72 -0.13
CA VAL A 169 -4.95 13.07 0.38
C VAL A 169 -3.84 14.07 0.18
N ASN A 170 -3.08 14.33 1.23
CA ASN A 170 -1.88 15.15 1.18
C ASN A 170 -0.77 14.44 1.94
N VAL A 171 0.04 13.72 1.19
CA VAL A 171 1.04 12.81 1.72
C VAL A 171 2.34 13.00 0.95
N THR A 172 3.40 13.34 1.65
CA THR A 172 4.78 13.42 1.11
C THR A 172 5.69 12.59 1.98
N TYR A 173 6.58 11.81 1.39
CA TYR A 173 7.58 11.04 2.11
C TYR A 173 9.00 11.51 1.81
#